data_AF-A0A6V8P3S3-F1
#
_entry.id   AF-A0A6V8P3S3-F1
#
_cell.length_a   1.000
_cell.length_b   1.000
_cell.length_c   1.000
_cell.angle_alpha   90.00
_cell.angle_beta   90.00
_cell.angle_gamma   90.00
#
_symmetry.space_group_name_H-M   'P 1'
#
loop_
_entity.id
_entity.type
_entity.pdbx_description
1 polymer ?
#
loop_
_entity_poly.entity_id
_entity_poly.type
_entity_poly.pdbx_seq_one_letter_code
_entity_poly.pdbx_strand_id
1 'polypeptide(L)'
;VKLYQDGLIYRGDYIINWCHRCHTALSDIEVEHHPRPEAALWRVRYPLKDQEGYIVVATTRPETMLGDTAVDVKPKDPRYRQLVGRMAILPLLNRELPIIEDEYVDPQFGTGALKITPAHDPHDFEVAVRHGLPLVNIFTESAVTNENAGPYQGLERSEARRRVVADLERLGLVEGQEKYSHSVGQCYRCDTMVEPRISRQWFLRMKPLAGPAVEAVREGRIEFIPSPWAKVYFDWMQNIRDWCISRQIWWGHRIPAWYCRRCGQEIVTVDDPQVCPGCSSEELHQEDDVLDTWFSSALWPFSTLGWPDDTEDLRYFYPTDVLVTGHDIIFFWVARMIMAGLYAVGDVPFHQVFINPLVSDIQGQKMSKSRGNVIDPLDVIGKCGTDALRFTISFLTTPGRDVLLG
;
A
#
# COMPACT_ATOMS: atom_id res chain seq x y z
N VAL A 1 -13.44 -12.65 12.29
CA VAL A 1 -14.50 -12.35 13.28
C VAL A 1 -13.92 -11.91 14.63
N LYS A 2 -13.14 -12.74 15.35
CA LYS A 2 -12.55 -12.36 16.66
C LYS A 2 -11.77 -11.03 16.62
N LEU A 3 -10.87 -10.87 15.65
CA LEU A 3 -10.13 -9.61 15.44
C LEU A 3 -11.04 -8.37 15.25
N TYR A 4 -12.24 -8.52 14.67
CA TYR A 4 -13.21 -7.45 14.54
C TYR A 4 -13.90 -7.13 15.88
N GLN A 5 -14.31 -8.18 16.60
CA GLN A 5 -14.91 -8.05 17.94
C GLN A 5 -13.95 -7.39 18.94
N ASP A 6 -12.65 -7.68 18.83
CA ASP A 6 -11.60 -7.07 19.64
C ASP A 6 -11.24 -5.63 19.17
N GLY A 7 -11.92 -5.10 18.15
CA GLY A 7 -11.70 -3.74 17.62
C GLY A 7 -10.40 -3.56 16.83
N LEU A 8 -9.70 -4.66 16.51
CA LEU A 8 -8.47 -4.64 15.73
C LEU A 8 -8.74 -4.57 14.23
N ILE A 9 -9.81 -5.18 13.74
CA ILE A 9 -10.29 -4.98 12.36
C ILE A 9 -11.34 -3.88 12.35
N TYR A 10 -11.22 -2.95 11.40
CA TYR A 10 -12.19 -1.90 11.17
C TYR A 10 -12.35 -1.62 9.68
N ARG A 11 -13.46 -0.95 9.32
CA ARG A 11 -13.70 -0.46 7.96
C ARG A 11 -13.62 1.06 7.96
N GLY A 12 -12.82 1.62 7.06
CA GLY A 12 -12.59 3.06 6.99
C GLY A 12 -12.26 3.54 5.59
N ASP A 13 -12.47 4.83 5.35
CA ASP A 13 -11.97 5.48 4.14
C ASP A 13 -10.49 5.74 4.33
N TYR A 14 -9.69 5.19 3.42
CA TYR A 14 -8.25 5.39 3.44
C TYR A 14 -7.76 5.49 2.01
N ILE A 15 -6.60 6.14 1.84
CA ILE A 15 -5.96 6.14 0.55
C ILE A 15 -5.25 4.81 0.30
N ILE A 16 -5.66 4.14 -0.76
CA ILE A 16 -5.13 2.84 -1.15
C ILE A 16 -4.35 2.94 -2.44
N ASN A 17 -3.43 2.00 -2.62
CA ASN A 17 -2.76 1.77 -3.88
C ASN A 17 -3.73 1.03 -4.81
N TRP A 18 -4.27 1.69 -5.83
CA TRP A 18 -5.21 1.08 -6.77
C TRP A 18 -4.55 0.74 -8.10
N CYS A 19 -4.69 -0.51 -8.54
CA CYS A 19 -4.31 -0.91 -9.88
C CYS A 19 -5.52 -0.82 -10.82
N HIS A 20 -5.58 0.24 -11.64
CA HIS A 20 -6.70 0.46 -12.58
C HIS A 20 -6.78 -0.60 -13.70
N ARG A 21 -5.70 -1.35 -13.96
CA ARG A 21 -5.71 -2.49 -14.89
C ARG A 21 -6.29 -3.75 -14.25
N CYS A 22 -5.92 -4.02 -13.01
CA CYS A 22 -6.37 -5.23 -12.29
C CYS A 22 -7.68 -5.02 -11.53
N HIS A 23 -8.17 -3.77 -11.45
CA HIS A 23 -9.36 -3.38 -10.68
C HIS A 23 -9.31 -3.84 -9.22
N THR A 24 -8.17 -3.62 -8.56
CA THR A 24 -8.00 -4.07 -7.18
C THR A 24 -7.04 -3.21 -6.38
N ALA A 25 -7.31 -3.11 -5.08
CA ALA A 25 -6.40 -2.56 -4.10
C ALA A 25 -5.12 -3.41 -3.97
N LEU A 26 -4.00 -2.74 -3.73
CA LEU A 26 -2.71 -3.31 -3.42
C LEU A 26 -2.29 -2.82 -2.03
N SER A 27 -1.63 -3.67 -1.26
CA SER A 27 -0.92 -3.23 -0.05
C SER A 27 0.34 -2.43 -0.42
N ASP A 28 0.88 -1.64 0.51
CA ASP A 28 2.11 -0.86 0.30
C ASP A 28 3.29 -1.73 -0.18
N ILE A 29 3.33 -3.00 0.25
CA ILE A 29 4.41 -3.92 -0.06
C ILE A 29 4.23 -4.59 -1.44
N GLU A 30 3.03 -4.51 -2.03
CA GLU A 30 2.73 -4.99 -3.40
C GLU A 30 2.99 -3.93 -4.48
N VAL A 31 3.56 -2.77 -4.09
CA VAL A 31 3.89 -1.66 -4.98
C VAL A 31 5.40 -1.57 -5.16
N GLU A 32 5.87 -1.95 -6.35
CA GLU A 32 7.28 -1.86 -6.72
C GLU A 32 7.62 -0.45 -7.22
N HIS A 33 8.68 0.13 -6.70
CA HIS A 33 9.06 1.52 -6.97
C HIS A 33 10.19 1.57 -7.98
N HIS A 34 9.91 2.10 -9.17
CA HIS A 34 10.88 2.22 -10.25
C HIS A 34 11.21 3.68 -10.56
N PRO A 35 12.51 4.02 -10.76
CA PRO A 35 12.91 5.35 -11.20
C PRO A 35 12.27 5.69 -12.54
N ARG A 36 11.72 6.90 -12.65
CA ARG A 36 11.17 7.45 -13.89
C ARG A 36 12.03 8.64 -14.34
N PRO A 37 13.10 8.40 -15.12
CA PRO A 37 14.09 9.42 -15.46
C PRO A 37 13.56 10.51 -16.40
N GLU A 38 12.44 10.27 -17.09
CA GLU A 38 11.84 11.21 -18.04
C GLU A 38 10.61 11.96 -17.50
N ALA A 39 10.44 12.06 -16.17
CA ALA A 39 9.38 12.90 -15.63
C ALA A 39 9.73 14.39 -15.71
N ALA A 40 8.69 15.23 -15.69
CA ALA A 40 8.79 16.68 -15.68
C ALA A 40 8.20 17.23 -14.38
N LEU A 41 8.88 18.18 -13.77
CA LEU A 41 8.37 18.97 -12.65
C LEU A 41 7.88 20.32 -13.20
N TRP A 42 6.57 20.53 -13.14
CA TRP A 42 5.89 21.71 -13.65
C TRP A 42 5.74 22.75 -12.56
N ARG A 43 6.01 24.02 -12.90
CA ARG A 43 5.74 25.18 -12.05
C ARG A 43 4.49 25.89 -12.56
N VAL A 44 3.40 25.81 -11.81
CA VAL A 44 2.07 26.29 -12.19
C VAL A 44 1.64 27.43 -11.28
N ARG A 45 1.17 28.52 -11.86
CA ARG A 45 0.67 29.70 -11.16
C ARG A 45 -0.79 29.52 -10.76
N TYR A 46 -1.07 29.70 -9.48
CA TYR A 46 -2.41 29.72 -8.89
C TYR A 46 -2.73 31.16 -8.53
N PRO A 47 -3.65 31.83 -9.26
CA PRO A 47 -4.03 33.21 -8.97
C PRO A 47 -4.57 33.37 -7.54
N LEU A 48 -4.32 34.51 -6.91
CA LEU A 48 -4.91 34.83 -5.61
C LEU A 48 -6.30 35.43 -5.78
N LYS A 49 -7.25 35.07 -4.91
CA LYS A 49 -8.65 35.50 -5.04
C LYS A 49 -8.82 37.01 -4.83
N ASP A 50 -8.25 37.53 -3.74
CA ASP A 50 -8.52 38.89 -3.24
C ASP A 50 -7.41 39.91 -3.55
N GLN A 51 -6.42 39.54 -4.37
CA GLN A 51 -5.35 40.46 -4.78
C GLN A 51 -4.72 40.06 -6.11
N GLU A 52 -4.10 41.01 -6.79
CA GLU A 52 -3.24 40.72 -7.93
C GLU A 52 -2.03 39.90 -7.50
N GLY A 53 -1.68 38.90 -8.30
CA GLY A 53 -0.58 37.99 -8.06
C GLY A 53 -1.00 36.52 -8.07
N TYR A 54 -0.03 35.66 -7.78
CA TYR A 54 -0.19 34.22 -7.80
C TYR A 54 0.76 33.56 -6.81
N ILE A 55 0.41 32.36 -6.38
CA ILE A 55 1.35 31.42 -5.74
C ILE A 55 1.77 30.39 -6.78
N VAL A 56 3.06 30.09 -6.85
CA VAL A 56 3.59 29.10 -7.79
C VAL A 56 3.75 27.77 -7.08
N VAL A 57 3.13 26.73 -7.62
CA VAL A 57 3.19 25.36 -7.10
C VAL A 57 4.02 24.49 -8.03
N ALA A 58 4.85 23.62 -7.46
CA ALA A 58 5.59 22.61 -8.21
C ALA A 58 4.87 21.25 -8.19
N THR A 59 4.69 20.61 -9.34
CA THR A 59 4.08 19.26 -9.41
C THR A 59 4.56 18.41 -10.57
N THR A 60 4.66 17.09 -10.35
CA THR A 60 4.92 16.08 -11.38
C THR A 60 3.65 15.51 -12.03
N ARG A 61 2.47 15.83 -11.46
CA ARG A 61 1.16 15.30 -11.85
C ARG A 61 0.16 16.43 -12.08
N PRO A 62 0.32 17.27 -13.12
CA PRO A 62 -0.56 18.41 -13.35
C PRO A 62 -2.03 18.01 -13.52
N GLU A 63 -2.34 16.82 -14.05
CA GLU A 63 -3.73 16.34 -14.14
C GLU A 63 -4.44 16.22 -12.79
N THR A 64 -3.69 15.90 -11.72
CA THR A 64 -4.28 15.74 -10.38
C THR A 64 -4.69 17.08 -9.77
N MET A 65 -4.23 18.21 -10.30
CA MET A 65 -4.59 19.53 -9.78
C MET A 65 -6.10 19.78 -9.77
N LEU A 66 -6.85 19.12 -10.67
CA LEU A 66 -8.31 19.22 -10.74
C LEU A 66 -8.98 18.76 -9.42
N GLY A 67 -8.29 17.93 -8.64
CA GLY A 67 -8.72 17.45 -7.32
C GLY A 67 -8.18 18.26 -6.15
N ASP A 68 -7.49 19.38 -6.39
CA ASP A 68 -6.86 20.14 -5.31
C ASP A 68 -7.90 20.72 -4.34
N THR A 69 -7.53 20.72 -3.07
CA THR A 69 -8.36 21.21 -1.97
C THR A 69 -7.67 22.24 -1.09
N ALA A 70 -6.34 22.40 -1.23
CA ALA A 70 -5.57 23.46 -0.59
C ALA A 70 -4.23 23.67 -1.33
N VAL A 71 -3.55 24.77 -1.00
CA VAL A 71 -2.11 24.95 -1.28
C VAL A 71 -1.39 25.01 0.06
N ASP A 72 -0.36 24.19 0.22
CA ASP A 72 0.38 24.06 1.47
C ASP A 72 1.77 24.66 1.34
N VAL A 73 2.22 25.33 2.40
CA VAL A 73 3.53 25.98 2.49
C VAL A 73 4.16 25.65 3.84
N LYS A 74 5.50 25.71 3.92
CA LYS A 74 6.19 25.46 5.19
C LYS A 74 5.81 26.53 6.23
N PRO A 75 5.50 26.15 7.48
CA PRO A 75 5.36 27.08 8.59
C PRO A 75 6.54 28.04 8.68
N LYS A 76 6.25 29.34 8.83
CA LYS A 76 7.26 30.42 8.94
C LYS A 76 8.13 30.64 7.71
N ASP A 77 7.79 30.09 6.54
CA ASP A 77 8.46 30.47 5.29
C ASP A 77 8.26 31.97 5.01
N PRO A 78 9.32 32.79 4.96
CA PRO A 78 9.18 34.24 4.79
C PRO A 78 8.56 34.62 3.44
N ARG A 79 8.63 33.74 2.42
CA ARG A 79 8.07 33.97 1.08
C ARG A 79 6.55 33.97 1.09
N TYR A 80 5.95 33.10 1.92
CA TYR A 80 4.52 32.81 1.88
C TYR A 80 3.76 33.25 3.13
N ARG A 81 4.45 33.74 4.16
CA ARG A 81 3.85 34.15 5.45
C ARG A 81 2.66 35.12 5.32
N GLN A 82 2.66 36.01 4.32
CA GLN A 82 1.55 36.94 4.09
C GLN A 82 0.37 36.34 3.33
N LEU A 83 0.55 35.16 2.73
CA LEU A 83 -0.45 34.44 1.94
C LEU A 83 -1.20 33.38 2.76
N VAL A 84 -0.63 32.90 3.86
CA VAL A 84 -1.27 31.93 4.76
C VAL A 84 -2.62 32.45 5.25
N GLY A 85 -3.65 31.60 5.21
CA GLY A 85 -5.03 31.92 5.55
C GLY A 85 -5.80 32.67 4.45
N ARG A 86 -5.15 33.02 3.33
CA ARG A 86 -5.84 33.56 2.15
C ARG A 86 -6.30 32.44 1.21
N MET A 87 -7.05 32.83 0.18
CA MET A 87 -7.56 31.92 -0.84
C MET A 87 -6.79 32.07 -2.16
N ALA A 88 -6.32 30.95 -2.69
CA ALA A 88 -5.91 30.81 -4.09
C ALA A 88 -7.10 30.31 -4.94
N ILE A 89 -7.06 30.58 -6.23
CA ILE A 89 -8.02 30.05 -7.20
C ILE A 89 -7.34 28.91 -7.95
N LEU A 90 -7.96 27.73 -7.89
CA LEU A 90 -7.56 26.57 -8.68
C LEU A 90 -7.68 26.91 -10.17
N PRO A 91 -6.57 26.90 -10.93
CA PRO A 91 -6.64 27.10 -12.38
C PRO A 91 -7.61 26.11 -13.05
N LEU A 92 -8.22 26.54 -14.14
CA LEU A 92 -9.16 25.76 -14.98
C LEU A 92 -10.54 25.47 -14.37
N LEU A 93 -10.64 25.26 -13.05
CA LEU A 93 -11.90 24.96 -12.36
C LEU A 93 -12.46 26.10 -11.52
N ASN A 94 -11.68 27.17 -11.30
CA ASN A 94 -12.08 28.34 -10.51
C ASN A 94 -12.57 28.02 -9.09
N ARG A 95 -12.09 26.92 -8.51
CA ARG A 95 -12.38 26.52 -7.12
C ARG A 95 -11.51 27.33 -6.17
N GLU A 96 -12.07 27.75 -5.04
CA GLU A 96 -11.30 28.45 -4.02
C GLU A 96 -10.54 27.44 -3.14
N LEU A 97 -9.25 27.66 -2.97
CA LEU A 97 -8.33 26.81 -2.20
C LEU A 97 -7.73 27.62 -1.05
N PRO A 98 -7.89 27.20 0.21
CA PRO A 98 -7.17 27.82 1.31
C PRO A 98 -5.66 27.58 1.18
N ILE A 99 -4.88 28.59 1.54
CA ILE A 99 -3.42 28.48 1.71
C ILE A 99 -3.13 28.14 3.17
N ILE A 100 -2.64 26.94 3.42
CA ILE A 100 -2.40 26.37 4.76
C ILE A 100 -0.91 26.23 5.06
N GLU A 101 -0.59 25.94 6.32
CA GLU A 101 0.78 25.63 6.75
C GLU A 101 0.85 24.22 7.36
N ASP A 102 1.71 23.35 6.83
CA ASP A 102 2.02 22.04 7.40
C ASP A 102 3.53 21.76 7.42
N GLU A 103 3.98 21.04 8.45
CA GLU A 103 5.39 20.68 8.62
C GLU A 103 5.90 19.72 7.52
N TYR A 104 5.01 19.04 6.80
CA TYR A 104 5.36 18.12 5.73
C TYR A 104 6.07 18.77 4.54
N VAL A 105 5.75 20.03 4.21
CA VAL A 105 6.32 20.72 3.04
C VAL A 105 7.83 20.95 3.21
N ASP A 106 8.62 20.61 2.19
CA ASP A 106 10.02 21.00 2.12
C ASP A 106 10.15 22.36 1.41
N PRO A 107 10.59 23.44 2.10
CA PRO A 107 10.73 24.76 1.49
C PRO A 107 11.83 24.81 0.41
N GLN A 108 12.76 23.84 0.40
CA GLN A 108 13.84 23.76 -0.60
C GLN A 108 13.41 23.04 -1.87
N PHE A 109 12.33 22.27 -1.83
CA PHE A 109 11.85 21.51 -2.98
C PHE A 109 10.93 22.34 -3.88
N GLY A 110 11.24 22.36 -5.19
CA GLY A 110 10.45 23.07 -6.18
C GLY A 110 10.34 24.56 -5.86
N THR A 111 9.14 25.03 -5.53
CA THR A 111 8.90 26.42 -5.12
C THR A 111 8.81 26.61 -3.61
N GLY A 112 8.70 25.53 -2.82
CA GLY A 112 8.34 25.57 -1.41
C GLY A 112 6.82 25.75 -1.15
N ALA A 113 6.01 25.70 -2.21
CA ALA A 113 4.55 25.57 -2.13
C ALA A 113 4.10 24.31 -2.88
N LEU A 114 3.27 23.51 -2.21
CA LEU A 114 2.78 22.21 -2.66
C LEU A 114 1.26 22.28 -2.88
N LYS A 115 0.76 21.68 -3.97
CA LYS A 115 -0.69 21.46 -4.12
C LYS A 115 -1.09 20.28 -3.25
N ILE A 116 -2.22 20.40 -2.56
CA ILE A 116 -2.78 19.31 -1.76
C ILE A 116 -3.93 18.67 -2.53
N THR A 117 -3.73 17.42 -2.93
CA THR A 117 -4.71 16.61 -3.67
C THR A 117 -5.03 15.31 -2.93
N PRO A 118 -5.86 15.37 -1.88
CA PRO A 118 -5.95 14.32 -0.86
C PRO A 118 -6.41 12.96 -1.38
N ALA A 119 -7.14 12.95 -2.48
CA ALA A 119 -7.65 11.71 -3.07
C ALA A 119 -6.63 10.96 -3.95
N HIS A 120 -5.46 11.56 -4.22
CA HIS A 120 -4.52 11.11 -5.24
C HIS A 120 -3.04 11.05 -4.80
N ASP A 121 -2.74 11.41 -3.55
CA ASP A 121 -1.41 11.24 -2.95
C ASP A 121 -1.52 10.89 -1.45
N PRO A 122 -0.78 9.88 -0.94
CA PRO A 122 -0.89 9.47 0.46
C PRO A 122 -0.48 10.54 1.48
N HIS A 123 0.47 11.39 1.15
CA HIS A 123 0.91 12.45 2.05
C HIS A 123 -0.09 13.59 2.05
N ASP A 124 -0.62 13.96 0.88
CA ASP A 124 -1.70 14.95 0.77
C ASP A 124 -2.94 14.52 1.55
N PHE A 125 -3.24 13.21 1.56
CA PHE A 125 -4.30 12.63 2.38
C PHE A 125 -4.06 12.86 3.88
N GLU A 126 -2.85 12.58 4.37
CA GLU A 126 -2.50 12.80 5.77
C GLU A 126 -2.59 14.29 6.16
N VAL A 127 -2.12 15.20 5.28
CA VAL A 127 -2.28 16.65 5.48
C VAL A 127 -3.77 17.01 5.53
N ALA A 128 -4.58 16.50 4.61
CA ALA A 128 -6.02 16.76 4.61
C ALA A 128 -6.73 16.29 5.86
N VAL A 129 -6.36 15.13 6.40
CA VAL A 129 -6.90 14.62 7.66
C VAL A 129 -6.51 15.53 8.83
N ARG A 130 -5.26 16.04 8.88
CA ARG A 130 -4.80 16.96 9.94
C ARG A 130 -5.54 18.30 9.91
N HIS A 131 -5.82 18.82 8.72
CA HIS A 131 -6.41 20.15 8.52
C HIS A 131 -7.93 20.14 8.25
N GLY A 132 -8.55 18.96 8.18
CA GLY A 132 -9.98 18.82 7.89
C GLY A 132 -10.37 19.25 6.46
N LEU A 133 -9.50 19.00 5.48
CA LEU A 133 -9.74 19.39 4.09
C LEU A 133 -10.72 18.42 3.38
N PRO A 134 -11.50 18.90 2.41
CA PRO A 134 -12.36 18.04 1.61
C PRO A 134 -11.55 17.00 0.82
N LEU A 135 -12.14 15.84 0.58
CA LEU A 135 -11.53 14.76 -0.18
C LEU A 135 -12.17 14.68 -1.58
N VAL A 136 -11.50 15.25 -2.60
CA VAL A 136 -12.06 15.33 -3.97
C VAL A 136 -11.36 14.33 -4.89
N ASN A 137 -12.03 13.20 -5.17
CA ASN A 137 -11.56 12.21 -6.14
C ASN A 137 -11.96 12.61 -7.56
N ILE A 138 -10.99 12.69 -8.48
CA ILE A 138 -11.20 13.04 -9.89
C ILE A 138 -11.19 11.84 -10.83
N PHE A 139 -10.86 10.63 -10.37
CA PHE A 139 -10.76 9.44 -11.23
C PHE A 139 -11.81 8.37 -10.89
N THR A 140 -12.30 7.67 -11.92
CA THR A 140 -13.02 6.41 -11.80
C THR A 140 -12.05 5.26 -11.52
N GLU A 141 -12.58 4.06 -11.26
CA GLU A 141 -11.77 2.86 -11.03
C GLU A 141 -10.90 2.49 -12.24
N SER A 142 -11.29 2.90 -13.44
CA SER A 142 -10.55 2.68 -14.68
C SER A 142 -9.53 3.79 -14.99
N ALA A 143 -9.24 4.67 -14.03
CA ALA A 143 -8.38 5.85 -14.21
C ALA A 143 -8.85 6.80 -15.34
N VAL A 144 -10.16 6.93 -15.49
CA VAL A 144 -10.81 7.93 -16.36
C VAL A 144 -11.34 9.06 -15.49
N THR A 145 -11.22 10.30 -15.93
CA THR A 145 -11.71 11.46 -15.18
C THR A 145 -13.23 11.44 -15.00
N ASN A 146 -13.69 11.75 -13.79
CA ASN A 146 -15.12 11.79 -13.42
C ASN A 146 -15.68 13.23 -13.46
N GLU A 147 -16.87 13.44 -12.92
CA GLU A 147 -17.57 14.73 -12.86
C GLU A 147 -16.80 15.84 -12.12
N ASN A 148 -15.94 15.50 -11.16
CA ASN A 148 -15.16 16.48 -10.41
C ASN A 148 -14.04 17.11 -11.26
N ALA A 149 -13.70 16.51 -12.40
CA ALA A 149 -12.73 17.05 -13.35
C ALA A 149 -13.32 18.12 -14.28
N GLY A 150 -14.62 18.44 -14.18
CA GLY A 150 -15.27 19.49 -14.97
C GLY A 150 -15.12 19.26 -16.49
N PRO A 151 -14.53 20.20 -17.25
CA PRO A 151 -14.42 20.09 -18.71
C PRO A 151 -13.50 18.95 -19.18
N TYR A 152 -12.78 18.30 -18.26
CA TYR A 152 -11.90 17.18 -18.56
C TYR A 152 -12.57 15.83 -18.34
N GLN A 153 -13.85 15.76 -17.95
CA GLN A 153 -14.57 14.50 -17.70
C GLN A 153 -14.52 13.54 -18.91
N GLY A 154 -14.34 12.25 -18.63
CA GLY A 154 -14.32 11.18 -19.63
C GLY A 154 -12.98 10.98 -20.35
N LEU A 155 -11.92 11.68 -19.93
CA LEU A 155 -10.57 11.52 -20.47
C LEU A 155 -9.78 10.50 -19.66
N GLU A 156 -9.00 9.67 -20.36
CA GLU A 156 -8.00 8.81 -19.69
C GLU A 156 -6.91 9.69 -19.05
N ARG A 157 -6.34 9.25 -17.93
CA ARG A 157 -5.35 9.99 -17.12
C ARG A 157 -4.24 10.68 -17.91
N SER A 158 -3.62 9.97 -18.87
CA SER A 158 -2.52 10.52 -19.68
C SER A 158 -3.01 11.57 -20.67
N GLU A 159 -4.21 11.39 -21.22
CA GLU A 159 -4.87 12.38 -22.06
C GLU A 159 -5.29 13.62 -21.28
N ALA A 160 -5.87 13.43 -20.09
CA ALA A 160 -6.21 14.51 -19.17
C ALA A 160 -4.97 15.35 -18.85
N ARG A 161 -3.82 14.70 -18.57
CA ARG A 161 -2.54 15.37 -18.38
C ARG A 161 -2.14 16.26 -19.55
N ARG A 162 -2.17 15.73 -20.78
CA ARG A 162 -1.82 16.50 -21.98
C ARG A 162 -2.72 17.72 -22.16
N ARG A 163 -4.02 17.54 -21.96
CA ARG A 163 -5.00 18.62 -22.16
C ARG A 163 -4.92 19.70 -21.08
N VAL A 164 -4.77 19.30 -19.81
CA VAL A 164 -4.57 20.22 -18.68
C VAL A 164 -3.34 21.08 -18.91
N VAL A 165 -2.20 20.47 -19.26
CA VAL A 165 -0.96 21.21 -19.54
C VAL A 165 -1.16 22.21 -20.69
N ALA A 166 -1.72 21.76 -21.81
CA ALA A 166 -1.96 22.63 -22.97
C ALA A 166 -2.87 23.83 -22.63
N ASP A 167 -3.92 23.60 -21.82
CA ASP A 167 -4.82 24.66 -21.39
C ASP A 167 -4.14 25.65 -20.42
N LEU A 168 -3.29 25.17 -19.50
CA LEU A 168 -2.48 26.03 -18.62
C LEU A 168 -1.47 26.87 -19.40
N GLU A 169 -0.81 26.30 -20.40
CA GLU A 169 0.14 27.00 -21.28
C GLU A 169 -0.57 28.10 -22.08
N ARG A 170 -1.73 27.78 -22.65
CA ARG A 170 -2.56 28.76 -23.38
C ARG A 170 -3.00 29.93 -22.49
N LEU A 171 -3.23 29.69 -21.20
CA LEU A 171 -3.56 30.72 -20.22
C LEU A 171 -2.32 31.46 -19.65
N GLY A 172 -1.10 31.07 -20.04
CA GLY A 172 0.14 31.66 -19.51
C GLY A 172 0.41 31.35 -18.03
N LEU A 173 -0.23 30.29 -17.50
CA LEU A 173 -0.12 29.90 -16.09
C LEU A 173 1.03 28.94 -15.82
N VAL A 174 1.66 28.39 -16.86
CA VAL A 174 2.91 27.62 -16.72
C VAL A 174 4.07 28.60 -16.65
N GLU A 175 4.77 28.62 -15.51
CA GLU A 175 5.98 29.43 -15.32
C GLU A 175 7.22 28.75 -15.91
N GLY A 176 7.27 27.42 -15.86
CA GLY A 176 8.35 26.63 -16.44
C GLY A 176 8.20 25.14 -16.14
N GLN A 177 9.06 24.36 -16.79
CA GLN A 177 9.22 22.93 -16.54
C GLN A 177 10.70 22.59 -16.40
N GLU A 178 11.01 21.63 -15.54
CA GLU A 178 12.35 21.07 -15.42
C GLU A 178 12.31 19.54 -15.47
N LYS A 179 13.37 18.93 -16.00
CA LYS A 179 13.50 17.47 -15.96
C LYS A 179 13.67 17.04 -14.52
N TYR A 180 12.90 16.05 -14.12
CA TYR A 180 12.90 15.55 -12.76
C TYR A 180 12.79 14.04 -12.76
N SER A 181 13.68 13.38 -12.02
CA SER A 181 13.63 11.94 -11.83
C SER A 181 13.07 11.64 -10.45
N HIS A 182 12.04 10.81 -10.39
CA HIS A 182 11.50 10.30 -9.13
C HIS A 182 11.10 8.84 -9.27
N SER A 183 10.95 8.17 -8.14
CA SER A 183 10.47 6.79 -8.11
C SER A 183 8.95 6.77 -8.16
N VAL A 184 8.37 5.91 -9.00
CA VAL A 184 6.93 5.76 -9.15
C VAL A 184 6.52 4.32 -8.84
N GLY A 185 5.44 4.17 -8.08
CA GLY A 185 4.86 2.88 -7.74
C GLY A 185 4.19 2.19 -8.93
N GLN A 186 4.49 0.92 -9.11
CA GLN A 186 3.93 0.04 -10.13
C GLN A 186 3.38 -1.23 -9.47
N CYS A 187 2.34 -1.79 -10.06
CA CYS A 187 1.77 -3.04 -9.59
C CYS A 187 2.74 -4.20 -9.87
N TYR A 188 3.15 -4.93 -8.83
CA TYR A 188 4.11 -6.04 -8.93
C TYR A 188 3.73 -7.16 -9.92
N ARG A 189 2.44 -7.26 -10.30
CA ARG A 189 1.93 -8.29 -11.22
C ARG A 189 1.93 -7.86 -12.68
N CYS A 190 1.76 -6.57 -12.93
CA CYS A 190 1.26 -6.10 -14.22
C CYS A 190 1.95 -4.81 -14.71
N ASP A 191 2.91 -4.31 -13.92
CA ASP A 191 3.79 -3.15 -14.16
C ASP A 191 3.06 -1.82 -14.43
N THR A 192 1.72 -1.83 -14.29
CA THR A 192 0.90 -0.64 -14.46
C THR A 192 1.13 0.30 -13.29
N MET A 193 1.31 1.58 -13.61
CA MET A 193 1.46 2.64 -12.63
C MET A 193 0.25 2.71 -11.70
N VAL A 194 0.51 2.52 -10.42
CA VAL A 194 -0.51 2.54 -9.36
C VAL A 194 -1.10 3.94 -9.24
N GLU A 195 -2.40 4.00 -9.03
CA GLU A 195 -3.12 5.23 -8.73
C GLU A 195 -3.48 5.23 -7.24
N PRO A 196 -2.98 6.18 -6.43
CA PRO A 196 -3.54 6.38 -5.11
C PRO A 196 -4.99 6.82 -5.24
N ARG A 197 -5.88 6.18 -4.48
CA ARG A 197 -7.33 6.45 -4.53
C ARG A 197 -7.92 6.28 -3.14
N ILE A 198 -8.85 7.14 -2.76
CA ILE A 198 -9.66 6.90 -1.56
C ILE A 198 -10.64 5.77 -1.83
N SER A 199 -10.57 4.75 -1.01
CA SER A 199 -11.52 3.65 -1.02
C SER A 199 -11.88 3.27 0.40
N ARG A 200 -13.14 2.91 0.59
CA ARG A 200 -13.60 2.28 1.83
C ARG A 200 -13.13 0.84 1.82
N GLN A 201 -12.27 0.47 2.75
CA GLN A 201 -11.64 -0.85 2.80
C GLN A 201 -11.59 -1.38 4.23
N TRP A 202 -11.31 -2.68 4.36
CA TRP A 202 -11.09 -3.35 5.62
C TRP A 202 -9.61 -3.27 6.00
N PHE A 203 -9.35 -2.82 7.23
CA PHE A 203 -8.02 -2.64 7.78
C PHE A 203 -7.84 -3.44 9.06
N LEU A 204 -6.63 -3.98 9.25
CA LEU A 204 -6.17 -4.53 10.51
C LEU A 204 -5.22 -3.55 11.18
N ARG A 205 -5.52 -3.19 12.44
CA ARG A 205 -4.66 -2.38 13.30
C ARG A 205 -3.38 -3.15 13.62
N MET A 206 -2.27 -2.69 13.05
CA MET A 206 -1.02 -3.45 13.14
C MET A 206 -0.24 -3.12 14.39
N LYS A 207 -0.26 -1.85 14.84
CA LYS A 207 0.54 -1.40 15.99
C LYS A 207 0.31 -2.22 17.28
N PRO A 208 -0.94 -2.57 17.68
CA PRO A 208 -1.16 -3.38 18.87
C PRO A 208 -0.60 -4.80 18.76
N LEU A 209 -0.55 -5.37 17.55
CA LEU A 209 -0.03 -6.71 17.28
C LEU A 209 1.50 -6.71 17.12
N ALA A 210 2.06 -5.62 16.60
CA ALA A 210 3.48 -5.49 16.32
C ALA A 210 4.34 -5.45 17.59
N GLY A 211 3.88 -4.80 18.66
CA GLY A 211 4.61 -4.70 19.92
C GLY A 211 4.99 -6.06 20.51
N PRO A 212 4.02 -6.95 20.81
CA PRO A 212 4.32 -8.30 21.31
C PRO A 212 5.22 -9.13 20.39
N ALA A 213 5.07 -8.97 19.08
CA ALA A 213 5.90 -9.65 18.09
C ALA A 213 7.37 -9.19 18.12
N VAL A 214 7.59 -7.88 18.29
CA VAL A 214 8.94 -7.30 18.46
C VAL A 214 9.59 -7.80 19.75
N GLU A 215 8.84 -7.83 20.86
CA GLU A 215 9.39 -8.33 22.13
C GLU A 215 9.73 -9.81 22.06
N ALA A 216 8.92 -10.66 21.38
CA ALA A 216 9.23 -12.07 21.21
C ALA A 216 10.62 -12.32 20.57
N VAL A 217 10.97 -11.52 19.55
CA VAL A 217 12.28 -11.60 18.90
C VAL A 217 13.38 -11.01 19.80
N ARG A 218 13.09 -9.90 20.50
CA ARG A 218 14.05 -9.23 21.38
C ARG A 218 14.43 -10.08 22.60
N GLU A 219 13.47 -10.82 23.15
CA GLU A 219 13.66 -11.75 24.27
C GLU A 219 14.37 -13.04 23.87
N GLY A 220 14.59 -13.27 22.57
CA GLY A 220 15.22 -14.49 22.06
C GLY A 220 14.28 -15.69 22.00
N ARG A 221 12.95 -15.50 22.12
CA ARG A 221 11.97 -16.57 21.86
C ARG A 221 11.91 -16.95 20.39
N ILE A 222 12.33 -16.03 19.51
CA ILE A 222 12.48 -16.22 18.07
C ILE A 222 13.86 -15.76 17.64
N GLU A 223 14.66 -16.67 17.08
CA GLU A 223 16.00 -16.37 16.57
C GLU A 223 16.00 -16.25 15.04
N PHE A 224 16.48 -15.12 14.50
CA PHE A 224 16.73 -14.99 13.06
C PHE A 224 18.13 -15.47 12.70
N ILE A 225 18.23 -16.31 11.68
CA ILE A 225 19.47 -16.90 11.18
C ILE A 225 19.58 -16.58 9.69
N PRO A 226 20.57 -15.79 9.24
CA PRO A 226 21.57 -15.06 10.03
C PRO A 226 21.00 -13.92 10.88
N SER A 227 21.67 -13.59 11.99
CA SER A 227 21.25 -12.56 12.96
C SER A 227 21.05 -11.15 12.40
N PRO A 228 21.73 -10.67 11.34
CA PRO A 228 21.45 -9.35 10.75
C PRO A 228 20.01 -9.17 10.27
N TRP A 229 19.29 -10.25 9.92
CA TRP A 229 17.89 -10.15 9.50
C TRP A 229 16.95 -9.71 10.62
N ALA A 230 17.33 -9.90 11.89
CA ALA A 230 16.57 -9.36 13.03
C ALA A 230 16.49 -7.83 12.97
N LYS A 231 17.59 -7.14 12.57
CA LYS A 231 17.59 -5.68 12.40
C LYS A 231 16.60 -5.25 11.32
N VAL A 232 16.62 -5.95 10.19
CA VAL A 232 15.72 -5.71 9.06
C VAL A 232 14.26 -5.88 9.47
N TYR A 233 13.97 -6.93 10.26
CA TYR A 233 12.67 -7.14 10.90
C TYR A 233 12.27 -5.97 11.81
N PHE A 234 13.15 -5.55 12.73
CA PHE A 234 12.84 -4.45 13.67
C PHE A 234 12.59 -3.11 12.97
N ASP A 235 13.41 -2.76 11.98
CA ASP A 235 13.28 -1.50 11.22
C ASP A 235 11.88 -1.41 10.55
N TRP A 236 11.36 -2.55 10.10
CA TRP A 236 10.02 -2.63 9.52
C TRP A 236 8.90 -2.57 10.55
N MET A 237 9.03 -3.31 11.65
CA MET A 237 8.01 -3.35 12.69
C MET A 237 7.83 -1.99 13.37
N GLN A 238 8.89 -1.18 13.45
CA GLN A 238 8.82 0.20 13.98
C GLN A 238 7.97 1.14 13.11
N ASN A 239 7.99 0.95 11.79
CA ASN A 239 7.31 1.83 10.83
C ASN A 239 6.00 1.23 10.30
N ILE A 240 5.48 0.19 10.97
CA ILE A 240 4.31 -0.55 10.48
C ILE A 240 3.05 0.33 10.46
N ARG A 241 2.34 0.26 9.35
CA ARG A 241 1.04 0.90 9.12
C ARG A 241 -0.08 -0.13 9.21
N ASP A 242 -1.30 0.35 9.39
CA ASP A 242 -2.48 -0.51 9.39
C ASP A 242 -2.63 -1.20 8.03
N TRP A 243 -2.91 -2.50 8.06
CA TRP A 243 -2.84 -3.35 6.87
C TRP A 243 -4.21 -3.41 6.20
N CYS A 244 -4.28 -2.99 4.93
CA CYS A 244 -5.45 -3.22 4.09
C CYS A 244 -5.61 -4.72 3.79
N ILE A 245 -6.63 -5.36 4.37
CA ILE A 245 -6.87 -6.81 4.29
C ILE A 245 -7.95 -7.18 3.26
N SER A 246 -8.68 -6.23 2.70
CA SER A 246 -9.68 -6.48 1.64
C SER A 246 -9.08 -6.42 0.24
N ARG A 247 -9.65 -7.19 -0.70
CA ARG A 247 -9.29 -7.24 -2.11
C ARG A 247 -10.54 -7.42 -2.98
N GLN A 248 -10.63 -6.63 -4.06
CA GLN A 248 -11.70 -6.69 -5.06
C GLN A 248 -11.38 -7.73 -6.15
N ILE A 249 -11.08 -8.97 -5.74
CA ILE A 249 -10.76 -10.07 -6.66
C ILE A 249 -11.66 -11.27 -6.41
N TRP A 250 -11.78 -12.13 -7.42
CA TRP A 250 -12.62 -13.33 -7.34
C TRP A 250 -12.00 -14.46 -6.51
N TRP A 251 -10.68 -14.51 -6.43
CA TRP A 251 -9.96 -15.58 -5.73
C TRP A 251 -9.49 -15.12 -4.36
N GLY A 252 -10.10 -15.69 -3.32
CA GLY A 252 -9.76 -15.43 -1.92
C GLY A 252 -10.88 -15.85 -0.99
N HIS A 253 -10.66 -15.72 0.31
CA HIS A 253 -11.68 -16.04 1.30
C HIS A 253 -12.60 -14.84 1.43
N ARG A 254 -13.88 -14.98 1.08
CA ARG A 254 -14.88 -13.89 1.20
C ARG A 254 -14.89 -13.35 2.64
N ILE A 255 -14.86 -12.03 2.79
CA ILE A 255 -14.90 -11.42 4.13
C ILE A 255 -16.27 -11.77 4.76
N PRO A 256 -16.29 -12.34 6.00
CA PRO A 256 -17.53 -12.73 6.64
C PRO A 256 -18.20 -11.52 7.31
N ALA A 257 -18.60 -10.56 6.48
CA ALA A 257 -19.31 -9.34 6.86
C ALA A 257 -20.59 -9.20 6.03
N TRP A 258 -21.65 -8.68 6.64
CA TRP A 258 -22.96 -8.45 6.04
C TRP A 258 -23.43 -7.04 6.39
N TYR A 259 -24.26 -6.50 5.52
CA TYR A 259 -24.80 -5.17 5.63
C TYR A 259 -26.31 -5.19 5.45
N CYS A 260 -27.03 -4.63 6.41
CA CYS A 260 -28.48 -4.49 6.31
C CYS A 260 -28.84 -3.33 5.39
N ARG A 261 -29.62 -3.59 4.33
CA ARG A 261 -30.06 -2.55 3.38
C ARG A 261 -31.04 -1.55 3.99
N ARG A 262 -31.77 -1.97 5.04
CA ARG A 262 -32.79 -1.15 5.69
C ARG A 262 -32.21 -0.14 6.69
N CYS A 263 -31.31 -0.60 7.56
CA CYS A 263 -30.77 0.24 8.66
C CYS A 263 -29.27 0.53 8.53
N GLY A 264 -28.59 -0.01 7.51
CA GLY A 264 -27.16 0.21 7.28
C GLY A 264 -26.23 -0.52 8.25
N GLN A 265 -26.76 -1.36 9.14
CA GLN A 265 -25.96 -2.04 10.15
C GLN A 265 -24.97 -3.02 9.51
N GLU A 266 -23.72 -2.93 9.95
CA GLU A 266 -22.64 -3.86 9.65
C GLU A 266 -22.67 -5.02 10.66
N ILE A 267 -22.57 -6.25 10.16
CA ILE A 267 -22.69 -7.50 10.92
C ILE A 267 -21.51 -8.37 10.54
N VAL A 268 -20.67 -8.77 11.50
CA VAL A 268 -19.51 -9.64 11.27
C VAL A 268 -19.67 -10.89 12.14
N THR A 269 -19.81 -12.05 11.51
CA THR A 269 -20.19 -13.31 12.17
C THR A 269 -19.56 -14.51 11.47
N VAL A 270 -19.44 -15.63 12.17
CA VAL A 270 -18.94 -16.89 11.58
C VAL A 270 -20.02 -17.52 10.73
N ASP A 271 -21.24 -17.59 11.26
CA ASP A 271 -22.39 -18.18 10.58
C ASP A 271 -23.20 -17.12 9.83
N ASP A 272 -23.75 -17.51 8.68
CA ASP A 272 -24.56 -16.64 7.82
C ASP A 272 -25.81 -16.13 8.55
N PRO A 273 -25.92 -14.82 8.81
CA PRO A 273 -27.06 -14.25 9.51
C PRO A 273 -28.29 -14.29 8.61
N GLN A 274 -29.43 -14.71 9.17
CA GLN A 274 -30.72 -14.72 8.45
C GLN A 274 -31.47 -13.39 8.59
N VAL A 275 -31.26 -12.68 9.70
CA VAL A 275 -31.92 -11.40 9.99
C VAL A 275 -30.94 -10.41 10.59
N CYS A 276 -31.18 -9.12 10.31
CA CYS A 276 -30.43 -8.03 10.93
C CYS A 276 -30.69 -7.98 12.44
N PRO A 277 -29.65 -7.99 13.29
CA PRO A 277 -29.82 -7.96 14.74
C PRO A 277 -30.39 -6.62 15.26
N GLY A 278 -30.27 -5.52 14.52
CA GLY A 278 -30.78 -4.20 14.94
C GLY A 278 -32.19 -3.86 14.46
N CYS A 279 -32.66 -4.43 13.34
CA CYS A 279 -34.00 -4.10 12.80
C CYS A 279 -34.82 -5.31 12.33
N SER A 280 -34.32 -6.53 12.53
CA SER A 280 -34.96 -7.79 12.16
C SER A 280 -35.31 -7.93 10.67
N SER A 281 -34.73 -7.10 9.80
CA SER A 281 -34.89 -7.22 8.35
C SER A 281 -34.10 -8.40 7.79
N GLU A 282 -34.68 -9.11 6.83
CA GLU A 282 -34.02 -10.16 6.03
C GLU A 282 -33.22 -9.58 4.85
N GLU A 283 -33.32 -8.26 4.61
CA GLU A 283 -32.60 -7.58 3.52
C GLU A 283 -31.11 -7.38 3.87
N LEU A 284 -30.37 -8.47 3.91
CA LEU A 284 -28.92 -8.52 4.14
C LEU A 284 -28.20 -8.72 2.80
N HIS A 285 -27.05 -8.07 2.65
CA HIS A 285 -26.10 -8.38 1.58
C HIS A 285 -24.73 -8.64 2.19
N GLN A 286 -24.10 -9.72 1.77
CA GLN A 286 -22.75 -10.07 2.21
C GLN A 286 -21.73 -9.20 1.46
N GLU A 287 -20.62 -8.89 2.14
CA GLU A 287 -19.46 -8.20 1.58
C GLU A 287 -18.92 -8.94 0.35
N ASP A 288 -18.67 -8.24 -0.75
CA ASP A 288 -18.18 -8.85 -2.00
C ASP A 288 -16.66 -8.97 -2.01
N ASP A 289 -15.96 -8.18 -1.19
CA ASP A 289 -14.52 -8.25 -1.03
C ASP A 289 -14.06 -9.60 -0.44
N VAL A 290 -12.89 -10.05 -0.89
CA VAL A 290 -12.17 -11.19 -0.33
C VAL A 290 -10.98 -10.73 0.52
N LEU A 291 -10.53 -11.58 1.41
CA LEU A 291 -9.33 -11.37 2.21
C LEU A 291 -8.07 -11.50 1.34
N ASP A 292 -7.08 -10.67 1.66
CA ASP A 292 -5.71 -10.77 1.17
C ASP A 292 -5.16 -12.19 1.36
N THR A 293 -4.49 -12.74 0.35
CA THR A 293 -3.81 -14.04 0.44
C THR A 293 -2.84 -14.08 1.62
N TRP A 294 -2.15 -12.97 1.91
CA TRP A 294 -1.25 -12.91 3.06
C TRP A 294 -1.98 -13.03 4.40
N PHE A 295 -3.28 -12.70 4.46
CA PHE A 295 -4.11 -12.88 5.65
C PHE A 295 -4.32 -14.35 5.98
N SER A 296 -4.59 -15.20 4.98
CA SER A 296 -4.69 -16.65 5.20
C SER A 296 -3.32 -17.29 5.41
N SER A 297 -2.29 -16.88 4.65
CA SER A 297 -0.92 -17.37 4.82
C SER A 297 -0.33 -17.06 6.20
N ALA A 298 -0.74 -15.95 6.83
CA ALA A 298 -0.33 -15.61 8.19
C ALA A 298 -0.81 -16.65 9.23
N LEU A 299 -1.84 -17.43 8.91
CA LEU A 299 -2.41 -18.44 9.82
C LEU A 299 -1.73 -19.81 9.68
N TRP A 300 -0.83 -19.97 8.71
CA TRP A 300 -0.21 -21.24 8.32
C TRP A 300 0.36 -22.08 9.48
N PRO A 301 1.09 -21.51 10.48
CA PRO A 301 1.76 -22.31 11.52
C PRO A 301 0.82 -23.11 12.41
N PHE A 302 -0.46 -22.74 12.45
CA PHE A 302 -1.44 -23.36 13.34
C PHE A 302 -2.69 -23.86 12.60
N SER A 303 -3.08 -23.22 11.48
CA SER A 303 -4.23 -23.69 10.69
C SER A 303 -3.97 -25.04 10.03
N THR A 304 -2.72 -25.35 9.69
CA THR A 304 -2.32 -26.66 9.15
C THR A 304 -2.38 -27.78 10.18
N LEU A 305 -2.36 -27.43 11.47
CA LEU A 305 -2.41 -28.35 12.59
C LEU A 305 -3.83 -28.55 13.12
N GLY A 306 -4.85 -27.96 12.49
CA GLY A 306 -6.26 -28.12 12.86
C GLY A 306 -6.85 -27.00 13.73
N TRP A 307 -6.12 -25.91 13.97
CA TRP A 307 -6.73 -24.68 14.50
C TRP A 307 -7.86 -24.20 13.57
N PRO A 308 -9.03 -23.77 14.08
CA PRO A 308 -9.29 -23.30 15.43
C PRO A 308 -9.60 -24.36 16.50
N ASP A 309 -9.63 -25.64 16.15
CA ASP A 309 -9.88 -26.71 17.11
C ASP A 309 -8.60 -27.07 17.89
N ASP A 310 -8.79 -27.61 19.10
CA ASP A 310 -7.70 -28.03 19.97
C ASP A 310 -7.29 -29.49 19.71
N THR A 311 -6.52 -29.68 18.64
CA THR A 311 -6.09 -30.99 18.13
C THR A 311 -4.80 -31.50 18.79
N GLU A 312 -4.54 -32.81 18.68
CA GLU A 312 -3.28 -33.41 19.13
C GLU A 312 -2.07 -32.84 18.37
N ASP A 313 -2.19 -32.68 17.05
CA ASP A 313 -1.14 -32.11 16.21
C ASP A 313 -0.79 -30.68 16.61
N LEU A 314 -1.79 -29.84 16.94
CA LEU A 314 -1.55 -28.48 17.40
C LEU A 314 -0.76 -28.46 18.71
N ARG A 315 -1.10 -29.32 19.68
CA ARG A 315 -0.39 -29.38 20.96
C ARG A 315 1.02 -29.96 20.84
N TYR A 316 1.25 -30.86 19.88
CA TYR A 316 2.53 -31.55 19.72
C TYR A 316 3.52 -30.77 18.84
N PHE A 317 3.05 -30.18 17.72
CA PHE A 317 3.92 -29.56 16.71
C PHE A 317 4.00 -28.02 16.81
N TYR A 318 3.25 -27.39 17.71
CA TYR A 318 3.33 -25.95 17.96
C TYR A 318 4.00 -25.66 19.31
N PRO A 319 5.03 -24.79 19.36
CA PRO A 319 5.62 -24.02 18.27
C PRO A 319 6.52 -24.85 17.34
N THR A 320 6.62 -24.46 16.06
CA THR A 320 7.51 -25.11 15.07
C THR A 320 9.00 -24.81 15.37
N ASP A 321 9.90 -25.77 15.21
CA ASP A 321 11.31 -25.53 15.52
C ASP A 321 11.99 -24.52 14.58
N VAL A 322 11.88 -24.72 13.26
CA VAL A 322 12.58 -23.90 12.26
C VAL A 322 11.66 -23.56 11.09
N LEU A 323 11.45 -22.26 10.84
CA LEU A 323 10.88 -21.75 9.61
C LEU A 323 12.01 -21.46 8.60
N VAL A 324 12.00 -22.11 7.44
CA VAL A 324 12.96 -21.87 6.35
C VAL A 324 12.30 -21.05 5.26
N THR A 325 12.85 -19.88 4.93
CA THR A 325 12.28 -19.02 3.89
C THR A 325 13.27 -18.00 3.30
N GLY A 326 12.91 -17.38 2.18
CA GLY A 326 13.68 -16.30 1.55
C GLY A 326 13.49 -14.97 2.27
N HIS A 327 14.50 -14.09 2.15
CA HIS A 327 14.44 -12.78 2.80
C HIS A 327 13.39 -11.83 2.19
N ASP A 328 12.90 -12.14 0.98
CA ASP A 328 11.90 -11.34 0.27
C ASP A 328 10.51 -11.39 0.93
N ILE A 329 10.22 -12.43 1.74
CA ILE A 329 8.93 -12.59 2.42
C ILE A 329 8.95 -12.48 3.94
N ILE A 330 10.02 -11.91 4.51
CA ILE A 330 10.12 -11.62 5.95
C ILE A 330 8.93 -10.77 6.41
N PHE A 331 8.59 -9.71 5.67
CA PHE A 331 7.52 -8.79 6.06
C PHE A 331 6.13 -9.30 5.70
N PHE A 332 6.00 -9.91 4.52
CA PHE A 332 4.75 -10.44 3.99
C PHE A 332 4.24 -11.64 4.80
N TRP A 333 5.16 -12.49 5.26
CA TRP A 333 4.80 -13.79 5.82
C TRP A 333 5.32 -13.99 7.23
N VAL A 334 6.65 -13.92 7.46
CA VAL A 334 7.25 -14.22 8.77
C VAL A 334 6.68 -13.31 9.85
N ALA A 335 6.71 -12.00 9.65
CA ALA A 335 6.19 -11.03 10.61
C ALA A 335 4.68 -11.22 10.86
N ARG A 336 3.91 -11.53 9.80
CA ARG A 336 2.46 -11.76 9.90
C ARG A 336 2.15 -13.03 10.69
N MET A 337 2.91 -14.11 10.48
CA MET A 337 2.80 -15.35 11.26
C MET A 337 3.12 -15.14 12.75
N ILE A 338 4.15 -14.35 13.07
CA ILE A 338 4.50 -14.04 14.47
C ILE A 338 3.34 -13.31 15.16
N MET A 339 2.82 -12.26 14.53
CA MET A 339 1.68 -11.51 15.06
C MET A 339 0.43 -12.38 15.20
N ALA A 340 0.12 -13.20 14.18
CA ALA A 340 -1.05 -14.07 14.19
C ALA A 340 -0.94 -15.19 15.23
N GLY A 341 0.21 -15.84 15.37
CA GLY A 341 0.45 -16.90 16.36
C GLY A 341 0.30 -16.39 17.80
N LEU A 342 0.95 -15.28 18.12
CA LEU A 342 0.86 -14.65 19.44
C LEU A 342 -0.56 -14.20 19.78
N TYR A 343 -1.33 -13.75 18.79
CA TYR A 343 -2.73 -13.33 19.00
C TYR A 343 -3.71 -14.51 19.08
N ALA A 344 -3.59 -15.48 18.18
CA ALA A 344 -4.58 -16.54 18.02
C ALA A 344 -4.36 -17.72 18.96
N VAL A 345 -3.10 -18.12 19.16
CA VAL A 345 -2.70 -19.29 19.97
C VAL A 345 -2.10 -18.86 21.32
N GLY A 346 -1.43 -17.70 21.35
CA GLY A 346 -0.84 -17.16 22.59
C GLY A 346 0.64 -17.46 22.78
N ASP A 347 1.30 -18.08 21.80
CA ASP A 347 2.75 -18.34 21.81
C ASP A 347 3.38 -18.00 20.45
N VAL A 348 4.71 -18.08 20.35
CA VAL A 348 5.44 -17.85 19.10
C VAL A 348 5.10 -18.95 18.09
N PRO A 349 4.99 -18.65 16.78
CA PRO A 349 4.73 -19.69 15.79
C PRO A 349 5.93 -20.61 15.54
N PHE A 350 7.14 -20.12 15.80
CA PHE A 350 8.37 -20.86 15.59
C PHE A 350 9.52 -20.32 16.44
N HIS A 351 10.48 -21.19 16.78
CA HIS A 351 11.67 -20.83 17.57
C HIS A 351 12.79 -20.20 16.73
N GLN A 352 12.99 -20.65 15.49
CA GLN A 352 14.04 -20.14 14.61
C GLN A 352 13.50 -19.79 13.23
N VAL A 353 14.02 -18.70 12.66
CA VAL A 353 13.75 -18.26 11.28
C VAL A 353 15.05 -18.34 10.50
N PHE A 354 15.19 -19.37 9.69
CA PHE A 354 16.32 -19.55 8.79
C PHE A 354 16.04 -18.87 7.45
N ILE A 355 16.77 -17.78 7.19
CA ILE A 355 16.68 -16.98 5.98
C ILE A 355 17.69 -17.49 4.95
N ASN A 356 17.20 -18.22 3.95
CA ASN A 356 18.01 -18.68 2.84
C ASN A 356 18.21 -17.58 1.78
N PRO A 357 19.32 -17.59 1.03
CA PRO A 357 19.52 -16.69 -0.10
C PRO A 357 18.56 -16.97 -1.24
N LEU A 358 18.36 -15.99 -2.11
CA LEU A 358 17.58 -16.16 -3.33
C LEU A 358 18.43 -16.77 -4.44
N VAL A 359 17.77 -17.52 -5.33
CA VAL A 359 18.41 -17.97 -6.58
C VAL A 359 18.19 -16.90 -7.64
N SER A 360 19.30 -16.42 -8.18
CA SER A 360 19.37 -15.37 -9.19
C SER A 360 20.03 -15.91 -10.45
N ASP A 361 19.77 -15.28 -11.59
CA ASP A 361 20.45 -15.62 -12.83
C ASP A 361 21.94 -15.24 -12.78
N ILE A 362 22.69 -15.59 -13.84
CA ILE A 362 24.14 -15.29 -13.96
C ILE A 362 24.47 -13.80 -13.92
N GLN A 363 23.49 -12.92 -14.15
CA GLN A 363 23.64 -11.47 -14.11
C GLN A 363 23.31 -10.89 -12.72
N GLY A 364 22.96 -11.75 -11.75
CA GLY A 364 22.57 -11.34 -10.40
C GLY A 364 21.14 -10.83 -10.30
N GLN A 365 20.29 -11.07 -11.30
CA GLN A 365 18.89 -10.71 -11.22
C GLN A 365 18.07 -11.85 -10.62
N LYS A 366 17.17 -11.53 -9.69
CA LYS A 366 16.21 -12.49 -9.12
C LYS A 366 15.50 -13.27 -10.23
N MET A 367 15.51 -14.60 -10.14
CA MET A 367 14.74 -15.44 -11.06
C MET A 367 13.24 -15.20 -10.86
N SER A 368 12.53 -14.86 -11.93
CA SER A 368 11.09 -14.66 -11.88
C SER A 368 10.44 -14.99 -13.23
N LYS A 369 9.25 -15.58 -13.19
CA LYS A 369 8.51 -15.95 -14.41
C LYS A 369 8.27 -14.76 -15.33
N SER A 370 8.04 -13.57 -14.76
CA SER A 370 7.84 -12.32 -15.51
C SER A 370 9.07 -11.89 -16.31
N ARG A 371 10.28 -12.13 -15.79
CA ARG A 371 11.55 -11.80 -16.48
C ARG A 371 12.00 -12.86 -17.49
N GLY A 372 11.37 -14.03 -17.50
CA GLY A 372 11.74 -15.14 -18.38
C GLY A 372 13.13 -15.74 -18.09
N ASN A 373 13.78 -15.34 -16.98
CA ASN A 373 15.09 -15.81 -16.56
C ASN A 373 15.00 -17.02 -15.61
N VAL A 374 13.94 -17.82 -15.74
CA VAL A 374 13.70 -18.99 -14.89
C VAL A 374 14.30 -20.22 -15.55
N ILE A 375 15.00 -21.02 -14.75
CA ILE A 375 15.43 -22.35 -15.13
C ILE A 375 14.50 -23.35 -14.45
N ASP A 376 13.85 -24.21 -15.23
CA ASP A 376 13.02 -25.27 -14.68
C ASP A 376 13.92 -26.28 -13.94
N PRO A 377 13.71 -26.53 -12.63
CA PRO A 377 14.51 -27.52 -11.92
C PRO A 377 14.42 -28.92 -12.55
N LEU A 378 13.31 -29.27 -13.22
CA LEU A 378 13.15 -30.55 -13.90
C LEU A 378 14.07 -30.69 -15.11
N ASP A 379 14.35 -29.59 -15.83
CA ASP A 379 15.31 -29.60 -16.94
C ASP A 379 16.73 -29.88 -16.44
N VAL A 380 17.09 -29.33 -15.28
CA VAL A 380 18.40 -29.58 -14.65
C VAL A 380 18.47 -31.00 -14.12
N ILE A 381 17.40 -31.50 -13.50
CA ILE A 381 17.30 -32.89 -13.05
C ILE A 381 17.44 -33.86 -14.22
N GLY A 382 16.80 -33.58 -15.36
CA GLY A 382 16.90 -34.40 -16.56
C GLY A 382 18.31 -34.46 -17.16
N LYS A 383 19.10 -33.39 -17.00
CA LYS A 383 20.48 -33.29 -17.52
C LYS A 383 21.54 -33.83 -16.56
N CYS A 384 21.43 -33.49 -15.28
CA CYS A 384 22.48 -33.66 -14.27
C CYS A 384 22.09 -34.60 -13.11
N GLY A 385 20.80 -34.93 -12.97
CA GLY A 385 20.26 -35.73 -11.87
C GLY A 385 19.84 -34.90 -10.64
N THR A 386 18.92 -35.46 -9.86
CA THR A 386 18.37 -34.83 -8.65
C THR A 386 19.44 -34.53 -7.60
N ASP A 387 20.36 -35.46 -7.37
CA ASP A 387 21.40 -35.29 -6.35
C ASP A 387 22.38 -34.18 -6.73
N ALA A 388 22.71 -34.06 -8.02
CA ALA A 388 23.57 -32.98 -8.50
C ALA A 388 22.92 -31.61 -8.26
N LEU A 389 21.62 -31.45 -8.55
CA LEU A 389 20.90 -30.21 -8.29
C LEU A 389 20.88 -29.88 -6.79
N ARG A 390 20.48 -30.84 -5.96
CA ARG A 390 20.39 -30.65 -4.50
C ARG A 390 21.74 -30.31 -3.89
N PHE A 391 22.78 -31.05 -4.25
CA PHE A 391 24.14 -30.81 -3.77
C PHE A 391 24.64 -29.43 -4.21
N THR A 392 24.45 -29.06 -5.48
CA THR A 392 24.89 -27.78 -6.02
C THR A 392 24.21 -26.61 -5.30
N ILE A 393 22.88 -26.61 -5.16
CA ILE A 393 22.17 -25.55 -4.45
C ILE A 393 22.63 -25.48 -2.99
N SER A 394 22.72 -26.62 -2.30
CA SER A 394 23.13 -26.66 -0.88
C SER A 394 24.58 -26.19 -0.69
N PHE A 395 25.49 -26.57 -1.59
CA PHE A 395 26.90 -26.20 -1.54
C PHE A 395 27.14 -24.73 -1.86
N LEU A 396 26.39 -24.17 -2.81
CA LEU A 396 26.49 -22.76 -3.18
C LEU A 396 25.78 -21.82 -2.19
N THR A 397 24.83 -22.35 -1.41
CA THR A 397 24.10 -21.59 -0.40
C THR A 397 25.04 -21.13 0.71
N THR A 398 25.57 -19.92 0.57
CA THR A 398 26.36 -19.25 1.60
C THR A 398 25.46 -18.22 2.29
N PRO A 399 25.35 -18.23 3.64
CA PRO A 399 24.52 -17.27 4.35
C PRO A 399 24.89 -15.82 3.98
N GLY A 400 23.90 -15.03 3.54
CA GLY A 400 24.07 -13.62 3.21
C GLY A 400 24.47 -13.29 1.77
N ARG A 401 24.55 -14.26 0.86
CA ARG A 401 24.74 -14.01 -0.59
C ARG A 401 23.82 -14.85 -1.43
N ASP A 402 23.15 -14.22 -2.40
CA ASP A 402 22.34 -14.90 -3.40
C ASP A 402 23.15 -15.92 -4.21
N VAL A 403 22.47 -16.98 -4.61
CA VAL A 403 23.04 -18.05 -5.42
C VAL A 403 22.86 -17.68 -6.89
N LEU A 404 23.96 -17.47 -7.60
CA LEU A 404 23.94 -17.23 -9.04
C LEU A 404 23.91 -18.57 -9.78
N LEU A 405 22.92 -18.75 -10.66
CA LEU A 405 22.70 -19.98 -11.40
C LEU A 405 22.37 -19.67 -12.86
N GLY A 406 23.07 -20.31 -13.80
CA GLY A 406 22.68 -20.36 -15.20
C GLY A 406 23.74 -20.93 -16.13
#